data_AF-A0A7J6TM86-F1
#
_entry.id   AF-A0A7J6TM86-F1
#
_cell.length_a   1.000
_cell.length_b   1.000
_cell.length_c   1.000
_cell.angle_alpha   90.00
_cell.angle_beta   90.00
_cell.angle_gamma   90.00
#
_symmetry.space_group_name_H-M   'P 1'
#
loop_
_entity.id
_entity.type
_entity.pdbx_description
1 polymer ?
#
loop_
_entity_poly.entity_id
_entity_poly.type
_entity_poly.pdbx_seq_one_letter_code
_entity_poly.pdbx_strand_id
1 'polypeptide(L)'
;MSAESAPVADQPVLPLTESKSPAVEEKVVPSKWDKVPGGSVVRKFLDWHKNKWPGINLPILLMLIILILALWWANPSDLSPHTWQVFVTFLVTIIGAVTEPIPMSGICLVALGFCTLTNILTTAQILSGFGNDTVWLIVFACFIASGFVTT
;
A
#
# COMPACT_ATOMS: atom_id res chain seq x y z
N MET A 1 -25.08 -5.06 58.96
CA MET A 1 -23.66 -4.71 59.17
C MET A 1 -23.21 -4.02 57.90
N SER A 2 -23.55 -2.73 57.83
CA SER A 2 -23.29 -1.84 56.71
C SER A 2 -21.92 -1.20 56.93
N ALA A 3 -20.99 -1.40 55.99
CA ALA A 3 -19.77 -0.61 55.88
C ALA A 3 -19.93 0.25 54.61
N GLU A 4 -20.27 1.52 54.77
CA GLU A 4 -19.31 2.64 54.90
C GLU A 4 -19.04 3.22 53.50
N SER A 5 -19.92 4.13 53.10
CA SER A 5 -19.81 5.01 51.94
C SER A 5 -18.69 6.03 52.19
N ALA A 6 -17.55 5.84 51.55
CA ALA A 6 -16.50 6.86 51.51
C ALA A 6 -16.91 8.02 50.56
N PRO A 7 -16.77 9.29 50.98
CA PRO A 7 -17.05 10.45 50.13
C PRO A 7 -15.92 10.61 49.11
N VAL A 8 -16.25 10.48 47.83
CA VAL A 8 -15.37 10.80 46.70
C VAL A 8 -15.20 12.32 46.66
N ALA A 9 -14.19 12.81 47.37
CA ALA A 9 -13.75 14.20 47.34
C ALA A 9 -13.14 14.52 45.96
N ASP A 10 -13.74 15.50 45.29
CA ASP A 10 -13.14 16.46 44.37
C ASP A 10 -11.96 15.96 43.52
N GLN A 11 -12.28 15.19 42.48
CA GLN A 11 -11.47 15.23 41.27
C GLN A 11 -11.78 16.57 40.57
N PRO A 12 -10.82 17.47 40.34
CA PRO A 12 -11.05 18.63 39.51
C PRO A 12 -11.34 18.12 38.09
N VAL A 13 -12.61 18.10 37.72
CA VAL A 13 -13.03 17.87 36.34
C VAL A 13 -12.41 19.03 35.57
N LEU A 14 -11.32 18.73 34.86
CA LEU A 14 -10.66 19.68 33.98
C LEU A 14 -11.76 20.38 33.18
N PRO A 15 -11.87 21.72 33.22
CA PRO A 15 -12.73 22.40 32.28
C PRO A 15 -12.19 21.94 30.93
N LEU A 16 -13.02 21.23 30.16
CA LEU A 16 -12.76 21.00 28.76
C LEU A 16 -12.56 22.40 28.22
N THR A 17 -11.29 22.77 28.08
CA THR A 17 -10.91 23.96 27.36
C THR A 17 -11.46 23.66 25.99
N GLU A 18 -12.64 24.20 25.74
CA GLU A 18 -13.05 24.70 24.45
C GLU A 18 -11.86 25.54 24.00
N SER A 19 -10.86 24.86 23.42
CA SER A 19 -9.91 25.44 22.52
C SER A 19 -10.74 25.78 21.30
N LYS A 20 -11.54 26.83 21.46
CA LYS A 20 -11.78 27.81 20.43
C LYS A 20 -10.41 28.37 20.09
N SER A 21 -9.61 27.53 19.43
CA SER A 21 -8.44 27.95 18.71
C SER A 21 -8.94 29.11 17.88
N PRO A 22 -8.36 30.32 18.06
CA PRO A 22 -8.74 31.43 17.22
C PRO A 22 -8.63 30.90 15.80
N ALA A 23 -9.73 31.10 15.07
CA ALA A 23 -9.83 30.79 13.67
C ALA A 23 -8.66 31.47 12.96
N VAL A 24 -7.53 30.77 12.90
CA VAL A 24 -6.66 30.80 11.75
C VAL A 24 -7.42 29.99 10.73
N GLU A 25 -8.47 30.64 10.22
CA GLU A 25 -9.08 30.39 8.94
C GLU A 25 -7.91 30.56 7.96
N GLU A 26 -7.15 29.48 7.78
CA GLU A 26 -6.26 29.32 6.65
C GLU A 26 -7.16 29.51 5.44
N LYS A 27 -7.18 30.74 4.92
CA LYS A 27 -7.85 31.07 3.68
C LYS A 27 -7.34 30.08 2.66
N VAL A 28 -8.15 29.07 2.39
CA VAL A 28 -7.99 28.13 1.29
C VAL A 28 -7.92 28.99 0.05
N VAL A 29 -6.71 29.27 -0.41
CA VAL A 29 -6.46 30.08 -1.61
C VAL A 29 -7.28 29.39 -2.71
N PRO A 30 -8.26 30.07 -3.34
CA PRO A 30 -9.13 29.43 -4.30
C PRO A 30 -8.29 28.98 -5.48
N SER A 31 -7.95 27.70 -5.44
CA SER A 31 -7.15 27.02 -6.42
C SER A 31 -7.99 26.86 -7.69
N LYS A 32 -7.36 26.99 -8.86
CA LYS A 32 -8.00 26.81 -10.18
C LYS A 32 -8.85 25.53 -10.26
N TRP A 33 -8.47 24.53 -9.48
CA TRP A 33 -9.10 23.22 -9.38
C TRP A 33 -10.40 23.19 -8.54
N ASP A 34 -10.87 24.30 -7.96
CA ASP A 34 -12.24 24.42 -7.38
C ASP A 34 -13.33 24.58 -8.44
N LYS A 35 -12.98 25.11 -9.62
CA LYS A 35 -13.96 25.48 -10.63
C LYS A 35 -14.39 24.33 -11.54
N VAL A 36 -13.77 23.15 -11.39
CA VAL A 36 -14.07 21.97 -12.19
C VAL A 36 -15.00 21.02 -11.41
N PRO A 37 -16.10 20.54 -12.00
CA PRO A 37 -16.93 19.52 -11.36
C PRO A 37 -16.06 18.29 -11.06
N GLY A 38 -16.00 17.88 -9.79
CA GLY A 38 -15.11 16.79 -9.31
C GLY A 38 -13.72 17.22 -8.79
N GLY A 39 -13.40 18.52 -8.81
CA GLY A 39 -12.08 19.05 -8.43
C GLY A 39 -11.70 18.91 -6.95
N SER A 40 -12.65 18.61 -6.06
CA SER A 40 -12.36 18.29 -4.65
C SER A 40 -11.75 16.89 -4.49
N VAL A 41 -12.17 15.93 -5.34
CA VAL A 41 -11.63 14.56 -5.37
C VAL A 41 -10.22 14.58 -5.94
N VAL A 42 -10.01 15.37 -7.00
CA VAL A 42 -8.69 15.60 -7.59
C VAL A 42 -7.73 16.22 -6.58
N ARG A 43 -8.18 17.20 -5.78
CA ARG A 43 -7.34 17.79 -4.73
C ARG A 43 -7.02 16.84 -3.60
N LYS A 44 -8.01 16.12 -3.07
CA LYS A 44 -7.76 15.08 -2.04
C LYS A 44 -6.74 14.05 -2.51
N PHE A 45 -6.80 13.65 -3.78
CA PHE A 45 -5.83 12.72 -4.37
C PHE A 45 -4.44 13.36 -4.51
N LEU A 46 -4.36 14.60 -5.01
CA LEU A 46 -3.09 15.31 -5.20
C LEU A 46 -2.40 15.65 -3.87
N ASP A 47 -3.16 16.11 -2.87
CA ASP A 47 -2.68 16.49 -1.54
C ASP A 47 -2.28 15.25 -0.74
N TRP A 48 -2.95 14.11 -0.94
CA TRP A 48 -2.52 12.82 -0.40
C TRP A 48 -1.16 12.41 -0.97
N HIS A 49 -0.95 12.52 -2.28
CA HIS A 49 0.32 12.14 -2.90
C HIS A 49 1.49 13.02 -2.43
N LYS A 50 1.22 14.30 -2.13
CA LYS A 50 2.24 15.23 -1.63
C LYS A 50 2.55 15.08 -0.15
N ASN A 51 1.54 14.86 0.69
CA ASN A 51 1.69 14.91 2.15
C ASN A 51 1.83 13.53 2.81
N LYS A 52 1.37 12.46 2.16
CA LYS A 52 1.34 11.12 2.76
C LYS A 52 2.36 10.14 2.19
N TRP A 53 3.01 10.42 1.06
CA TRP A 53 4.02 9.50 0.52
C TRP A 53 5.24 9.46 1.46
N PRO A 54 5.43 8.36 2.23
CA PRO A 54 6.73 8.11 2.81
C PRO A 54 7.62 7.77 1.61
N GLY A 55 8.67 8.57 1.39
CA GLY A 55 9.49 8.49 0.20
C GLY A 55 9.87 7.06 -0.18
N ILE A 56 9.89 6.79 -1.49
CA ILE A 56 10.45 5.54 -2.03
C ILE A 56 11.83 5.34 -1.42
N ASN A 57 12.04 4.18 -0.81
CA ASN A 57 13.34 3.75 -0.36
C ASN A 57 14.23 3.40 -1.57
N LEU A 58 14.69 4.44 -2.28
CA LEU A 58 15.60 4.37 -3.43
C LEU A 58 16.79 3.42 -3.20
N PRO A 59 17.46 3.39 -2.03
CA PRO A 59 18.55 2.43 -1.81
C PRO A 59 18.10 0.97 -1.84
N ILE A 60 16.92 0.64 -1.31
CA ILE A 60 16.38 -0.72 -1.33
C ILE A 60 15.98 -1.14 -2.74
N LEU A 61 15.37 -0.24 -3.51
CA LEU A 61 15.02 -0.51 -4.91
C LEU A 61 16.28 -0.76 -5.76
N LEU A 62 17.35 -0.01 -5.52
CA LEU A 62 18.64 -0.24 -6.17
C LEU A 62 19.22 -1.61 -5.78
N MET A 63 19.12 -2.00 -4.51
CA MET A 63 19.57 -3.30 -4.02
C MET A 63 18.86 -4.47 -4.73
N LEU A 64 17.54 -4.36 -4.93
CA LEU A 64 16.75 -5.36 -5.68
C LEU A 64 17.18 -5.48 -7.14
N ILE A 65 17.43 -4.34 -7.81
CA ILE A 65 17.91 -4.32 -9.20
C ILE A 65 19.30 -4.96 -9.29
N ILE A 66 20.20 -4.65 -8.35
CA ILE A 66 21.54 -5.26 -8.29
C ILE A 66 21.43 -6.76 -8.07
N LEU A 67 20.53 -7.22 -7.18
CA LEU A 67 20.31 -8.63 -6.91
C LEU A 67 19.82 -9.38 -8.15
N ILE A 68 18.84 -8.84 -8.88
CA ILE A 68 18.38 -9.38 -10.17
C ILE A 68 19.57 -9.53 -11.12
N LEU A 69 20.36 -8.46 -11.29
CA LEU A 69 21.43 -8.42 -12.28
C LEU A 69 22.58 -9.37 -11.93
N ALA A 70 22.92 -9.47 -10.63
CA ALA A 70 23.94 -10.38 -10.12
C ALA A 70 23.53 -11.85 -10.32
N LEU A 71 22.28 -12.20 -10.00
CA LEU A 71 21.78 -13.57 -10.18
C LEU A 71 21.60 -13.91 -11.66
N TRP A 72 21.26 -12.94 -12.52
CA TRP A 72 21.14 -13.15 -13.97
C TRP A 72 22.47 -13.58 -14.60
N TRP A 73 23.59 -13.03 -14.12
CA TRP A 73 24.92 -13.35 -14.63
C TRP A 73 25.51 -14.64 -14.04
N ALA A 74 25.01 -15.10 -12.89
CA ALA A 74 25.47 -16.28 -12.18
C ALA A 74 24.80 -17.59 -12.65
N ASN A 75 24.43 -17.70 -13.94
CA ASN A 75 23.75 -18.89 -14.45
C ASN A 75 24.67 -20.12 -14.42
N PRO A 76 24.37 -21.19 -13.64
CA PRO A 76 25.14 -22.41 -13.66
C PRO A 76 24.91 -23.16 -14.99
N SER A 77 25.99 -23.73 -15.54
CA SER A 77 26.02 -24.41 -16.84
C SER A 77 25.12 -25.65 -16.96
N ASP A 78 24.68 -26.23 -15.83
CA ASP A 78 23.88 -27.45 -15.77
C ASP A 78 22.36 -27.22 -15.71
N LEU A 79 21.89 -25.97 -15.68
CA LEU A 79 20.46 -25.65 -15.63
C LEU A 79 19.99 -24.95 -16.90
N SER A 80 18.75 -25.23 -17.29
CA SER A 80 18.12 -24.51 -18.41
C SER A 80 18.04 -23.01 -18.07
N PRO A 81 18.44 -22.11 -18.98
CA PRO A 81 18.44 -20.67 -18.71
C PRO A 81 17.07 -20.13 -18.28
N HIS A 82 16.01 -20.70 -18.86
CA HIS A 82 14.63 -20.33 -18.55
C HIS A 82 14.25 -20.67 -17.11
N THR A 83 14.58 -21.88 -16.63
CA THR A 83 14.28 -22.28 -15.25
C THR A 83 15.02 -21.41 -14.23
N TRP A 84 16.28 -21.05 -14.53
CA TRP A 84 17.06 -20.17 -13.67
C TRP A 84 16.40 -18.79 -13.55
N GLN A 85 15.96 -18.18 -14.65
CA GLN A 85 15.33 -16.85 -14.64
C GLN A 85 14.03 -16.80 -13.81
N VAL A 86 13.20 -17.85 -13.89
CA VAL A 86 11.98 -17.97 -13.06
C VAL A 86 12.35 -18.03 -11.58
N PHE A 87 13.37 -18.82 -11.23
CA PHE A 87 13.84 -18.96 -9.85
C PHE A 87 14.40 -17.65 -9.29
N VAL A 88 15.25 -16.96 -10.06
CA VAL A 88 15.82 -15.65 -9.70
C VAL A 88 14.70 -14.64 -9.43
N THR A 89 13.71 -14.57 -10.33
CA THR A 89 12.59 -13.62 -10.22
C THR A 89 11.72 -13.89 -8.99
N PHE A 90 11.49 -15.16 -8.67
CA PHE A 90 10.76 -15.54 -7.47
C PHE A 90 11.48 -15.10 -6.19
N LEU A 91 12.79 -15.37 -6.10
CA LEU A 91 13.61 -14.99 -4.94
C LEU A 91 13.65 -13.47 -4.74
N VAL A 92 13.87 -12.73 -5.83
CA VAL A 92 13.85 -11.26 -5.83
C VAL A 92 12.50 -10.73 -5.38
N THR A 93 11.40 -11.33 -5.85
CA THR A 93 10.05 -10.89 -5.48
C THR A 93 9.79 -11.09 -3.99
N ILE A 94 10.25 -12.19 -3.39
CA ILE A 94 10.13 -12.40 -1.94
C ILE A 94 10.91 -11.33 -1.17
N ILE A 95 12.16 -11.07 -1.55
CA ILE A 95 12.99 -10.05 -0.90
C ILE A 95 12.36 -8.66 -1.08
N GLY A 96 11.79 -8.38 -2.25
CA GLY A 96 11.10 -7.14 -2.57
C GLY A 96 9.81 -6.94 -1.79
N ALA A 97 9.05 -8.01 -1.55
CA ALA A 97 7.87 -7.98 -0.70
C ALA A 97 8.25 -7.76 0.77
N VAL A 98 9.25 -8.47 1.30
CA VAL A 98 9.67 -8.36 2.70
C VAL A 98 10.27 -7.00 3.04
N THR A 99 10.97 -6.36 2.09
CA THR A 99 11.63 -5.06 2.34
C THR A 99 10.68 -3.87 2.31
N GLU A 100 9.39 -4.07 1.98
CA GLU A 100 8.32 -3.06 1.94
C GLU A 100 8.77 -1.67 1.40
N PRO A 101 9.46 -1.57 0.24
CA PRO A 101 9.93 -0.28 -0.27
C PRO A 101 8.81 0.68 -0.70
N ILE A 102 7.64 0.13 -1.03
CA ILE A 102 6.41 0.80 -1.50
C ILE A 102 5.20 0.02 -0.95
N PRO A 103 3.95 0.55 -1.02
CA PRO A 103 2.76 -0.23 -0.69
C PRO A 103 2.79 -1.62 -1.32
N MET A 104 2.38 -2.65 -0.57
CA MET A 104 2.49 -4.05 -1.00
C MET A 104 1.89 -4.32 -2.39
N SER A 105 0.74 -3.71 -2.72
CA SER A 105 0.15 -3.83 -4.06
C SER A 105 1.03 -3.21 -5.16
N GLY A 106 1.75 -2.14 -4.85
CA GLY A 106 2.72 -1.52 -5.75
C GLY A 106 3.87 -2.46 -6.11
N ILE A 107 4.43 -3.18 -5.14
CA ILE A 107 5.45 -4.21 -5.38
C ILE A 107 4.91 -5.31 -6.30
N CYS A 108 3.70 -5.80 -6.04
CA CYS A 108 3.08 -6.84 -6.86
C CYS A 108 2.93 -6.40 -8.32
N LEU A 109 2.48 -5.16 -8.56
CA LEU A 109 2.32 -4.61 -9.91
C LEU A 109 3.66 -4.40 -10.62
N VAL A 110 4.67 -3.90 -9.92
CA VAL A 110 6.03 -3.74 -10.47
C VAL A 110 6.63 -5.09 -10.83
N ALA A 111 6.50 -6.10 -9.97
CA ALA A 111 6.97 -7.46 -10.22
C ALA A 111 6.25 -8.07 -11.43
N LEU A 112 4.93 -7.89 -11.54
CA LEU A 112 4.15 -8.34 -12.69
C LEU A 112 4.65 -7.68 -14.00
N GLY A 113 4.87 -6.37 -13.99
CA GLY A 113 5.42 -5.62 -15.11
C GLY A 113 6.82 -6.09 -15.48
N PHE A 114 7.68 -6.34 -14.48
CA PHE A 114 9.02 -6.89 -14.68
C PHE A 114 8.97 -8.28 -15.36
N CYS A 115 8.12 -9.19 -14.89
CA CYS A 115 7.92 -10.50 -15.51
C CYS A 115 7.50 -10.40 -16.98
N THR A 116 6.63 -9.46 -17.32
CA THR A 116 6.21 -9.23 -18.72
C THR A 116 7.31 -8.62 -19.59
N LEU A 117 8.10 -7.68 -19.06
CA LEU A 117 9.20 -7.06 -19.79
C LEU A 117 10.32 -8.05 -20.08
N THR A 118 10.67 -8.87 -19.09
CA THR A 118 11.75 -9.86 -19.21
C THR A 118 11.29 -11.12 -19.96
N ASN A 119 10.01 -11.23 -20.35
CA ASN A 119 9.41 -12.35 -21.08
C ASN A 119 9.74 -13.73 -20.47
N ILE A 120 9.81 -13.77 -19.13
CA ILE A 120 10.15 -14.99 -18.38
C ILE A 120 8.97 -15.96 -18.42
N LEU A 121 7.75 -15.44 -18.37
CA LEU A 121 6.51 -16.17 -18.58
C LEU A 121 5.68 -15.44 -19.64
N THR A 122 4.79 -16.17 -20.32
CA THR A 122 3.84 -15.53 -21.24
C THR A 122 2.87 -14.63 -20.47
N THR A 123 2.41 -13.54 -21.09
CA THR A 123 1.44 -12.62 -20.46
C THR A 123 0.19 -13.35 -19.96
N ALA A 124 -0.25 -14.39 -20.69
CA ALA A 124 -1.39 -15.22 -20.29
C ALA A 124 -1.13 -16.01 -18.99
N GLN A 125 0.08 -16.56 -18.81
CA GLN A 125 0.43 -17.29 -17.58
C GLN A 125 0.60 -16.37 -16.37
N ILE A 126 1.08 -15.15 -16.60
CA ILE A 126 1.24 -14.16 -15.53
C ILE A 126 -0.13 -13.68 -15.04
N LEU A 127 -1.09 -13.50 -15.95
CA LEU A 127 -2.45 -13.05 -15.62
C LEU A 127 -3.41 -14.18 -15.20
N SER A 128 -3.06 -15.46 -15.39
CA SER A 128 -3.97 -16.57 -15.09
C SER A 128 -4.36 -16.65 -13.62
N GLY A 129 -3.54 -16.12 -12.71
CA GLY A 129 -3.87 -16.00 -11.29
C GLY A 129 -5.05 -15.06 -11.00
N PHE A 130 -5.24 -14.00 -11.79
CA PHE A 130 -6.38 -13.07 -11.64
C PHE A 130 -7.72 -13.67 -12.11
N GLY A 131 -7.67 -14.71 -12.94
CA GLY A 131 -8.84 -15.44 -13.41
C GLY A 131 -9.19 -16.66 -12.57
N ASN A 132 -8.54 -16.88 -11.43
CA ASN A 132 -8.79 -18.05 -10.60
C ASN A 132 -10.06 -17.87 -9.75
N ASP A 133 -11.00 -18.83 -9.84
CA ASP A 133 -12.28 -18.78 -9.12
C ASP A 133 -12.11 -18.59 -7.62
N THR A 134 -11.09 -19.19 -7.00
CA THR A 134 -10.82 -19.04 -5.56
C THR A 134 -10.52 -17.58 -5.19
N VAL A 135 -9.78 -16.85 -6.03
CA VAL A 135 -9.46 -15.43 -5.79
C VAL A 135 -10.73 -14.58 -5.87
N TRP A 136 -11.58 -14.84 -6.86
CA TRP A 136 -12.85 -14.14 -7.01
C TRP A 136 -13.85 -14.44 -5.89
N LEU A 137 -13.87 -15.68 -5.36
CA LEU A 137 -14.68 -16.01 -4.18
C LEU A 137 -14.29 -15.18 -2.95
N ILE A 138 -12.98 -14.92 -2.75
CA ILE A 138 -12.50 -14.03 -1.69
C ILE A 138 -13.00 -12.60 -1.91
N VAL A 139 -12.95 -12.10 -3.15
CA VAL A 139 -13.45 -10.74 -3.49
C VAL A 139 -14.96 -10.61 -3.23
N PHE A 140 -15.76 -11.59 -3.63
CA PHE A 140 -17.21 -11.57 -3.37
C PHE A 140 -17.53 -11.63 -1.87
N ALA A 141 -16.79 -12.43 -1.10
CA ALA A 141 -16.97 -12.47 0.36
C ALA A 141 -16.67 -11.11 1.00
N CYS A 142 -15.57 -10.44 0.62
CA CYS A 142 -15.25 -9.09 1.07
C CYS A 142 -16.31 -8.05 0.66
N PHE A 143 -16.89 -8.20 -0.53
CA PHE A 143 -17.95 -7.31 -1.01
C PHE A 143 -19.24 -7.46 -0.19
N ILE A 144 -19.65 -8.70 0.12
CA ILE A 144 -20.79 -8.98 1.00
C ILE A 144 -20.53 -8.41 2.40
N ALA A 145 -19.33 -8.61 2.97
CA ALA A 145 -18.95 -8.04 4.25
C ALA A 145 -18.98 -6.49 4.25
N SER A 146 -18.54 -5.86 3.16
CA SER A 146 -18.57 -4.39 2.99
C SER A 146 -20.00 -3.86 2.89
N GLY A 147 -20.93 -4.62 2.30
CA GLY A 147 -22.35 -4.26 2.21
C GLY A 147 -23.05 -4.14 3.56
N PHE A 148 -22.61 -4.89 4.57
CA PHE A 148 -23.15 -4.81 5.92
C PHE A 148 -22.58 -3.64 6.74
N VAL A 149 -21.47 -3.03 6.31
CA VAL A 149 -20.80 -1.93 7.04
C VAL A 149 -21.53 -0.57 6.92
N THR A 150 -22.48 -0.43 6.00
CA THR A 150 -23.24 0.82 5.77
C THR A 150 -24.71 0.72 6.24
N THR A 151 -25.02 -0.24 7.12
CA THR A 151 -26.30 -0.31 7.85
C THR A 151 -26.02 -0.22 9.33
#